data_AF-A0A8K0Q2Q7-F1
#
_entry.id   AF-A0A8K0Q2Q7-F1
#
_cell.length_a   1.000
_cell.length_b   1.000
_cell.length_c   1.000
_cell.angle_alpha   90.00
_cell.angle_beta   90.00
_cell.angle_gamma   90.00
#
_symmetry.space_group_name_H-M   'P 1'
#
loop_
_entity.id
_entity.type
_entity.pdbx_description
1 polymer ?
#
loop_
_entity_poly.entity_id
_entity_poly.type
_entity_poly.pdbx_seq_one_letter_code
_entity_poly.pdbx_strand_id
1 'polypeptide(L)'
;MTGKVVSRDEWLAARKALLEKEKELTRANDALSAQRRDLPMVKIDKTYTFQGPNNTSVSLSDLFEGNEQLIIYHFMFKPGDDEGCRGCSHMGESLPDVRHLRLKNTNLVCVSRGEIDKLEAFRKKNGWTWPWYSSGDSDFNYDFHATMDESVCPMQLNFRSKEEMEAQGKSWYTGDVPGFSVFLKKDGEVYHTYSTFARGGDKLMPTLALLDMTPLGRQIGQYGPAEFKLKHEY
;
A
#
# COMPACT_ATOMS: atom_id res chain seq x y z
N MET A 1 26.08 1.71 -15.82
CA MET A 1 26.70 0.49 -16.40
C MET A 1 26.03 0.21 -17.73
N THR A 2 26.75 0.28 -18.83
CA THR A 2 26.23 -0.06 -20.17
C THR A 2 26.61 -1.50 -20.48
N GLY A 3 25.63 -2.35 -20.78
CA GLY A 3 25.82 -3.80 -20.97
C GLY A 3 26.72 -4.15 -22.16
N LYS A 4 27.15 -5.43 -22.24
CA LYS A 4 27.92 -5.96 -23.36
C LYS A 4 27.13 -5.83 -24.67
N VAL A 5 27.73 -5.21 -25.69
CA VAL A 5 27.16 -5.15 -27.06
C VAL A 5 27.45 -6.49 -27.76
N VAL A 6 26.41 -7.15 -28.26
CA VAL A 6 26.48 -8.49 -28.87
C VAL A 6 25.66 -8.57 -30.15
N SER A 7 25.81 -9.67 -30.90
CA SER A 7 24.96 -9.92 -32.08
C SER A 7 23.51 -10.22 -31.69
N ARG A 8 22.60 -10.13 -32.67
CA ARG A 8 21.18 -10.47 -32.45
C ARG A 8 20.98 -11.92 -32.01
N ASP A 9 21.79 -12.84 -32.52
CA ASP A 9 21.70 -14.27 -32.20
C ASP A 9 22.18 -14.56 -30.79
N GLU A 10 23.30 -13.96 -30.36
CA GLU A 10 23.78 -14.05 -28.97
C GLU A 10 22.76 -13.45 -28.01
N TRP A 11 22.18 -12.29 -28.36
CA TRP A 11 21.09 -11.69 -27.58
C TRP A 11 19.86 -12.60 -27.51
N LEU A 12 19.45 -13.23 -28.61
CA LEU A 12 18.26 -14.09 -28.64
C LEU A 12 18.47 -15.34 -27.79
N ALA A 13 19.65 -15.94 -27.84
CA ALA A 13 20.01 -17.07 -26.98
C ALA A 13 19.94 -16.68 -25.49
N ALA A 14 20.54 -15.55 -25.12
CA ALA A 14 20.48 -15.02 -23.75
C ALA A 14 19.04 -14.67 -23.33
N ARG A 15 18.24 -14.09 -24.22
CA ARG A 15 16.84 -13.71 -23.96
C ARG A 15 15.95 -14.91 -23.71
N LYS A 16 16.15 -16.02 -24.43
CA LYS A 16 15.43 -17.28 -24.20
C LYS A 16 15.77 -17.86 -22.83
N ALA A 17 17.03 -17.84 -22.44
CA ALA A 17 17.44 -18.27 -21.09
C ALA A 17 16.83 -17.38 -19.99
N LEU A 18 16.74 -16.06 -20.21
CA LEU A 18 16.06 -15.13 -19.30
C LEU A 18 14.55 -15.42 -19.21
N LEU A 19 13.90 -15.77 -20.32
CA LEU A 19 12.46 -16.04 -20.36
C LEU A 19 12.05 -17.18 -19.43
N GLU A 20 12.87 -18.22 -19.30
CA GLU A 20 12.57 -19.31 -18.37
C GLU A 20 12.55 -18.85 -16.91
N LYS A 21 13.48 -17.96 -16.52
CA LYS A 21 13.49 -17.35 -15.18
C LYS A 21 12.29 -16.43 -14.94
N GLU A 22 11.90 -15.64 -15.95
CA GLU A 22 10.70 -14.79 -15.86
C GLU A 22 9.43 -15.64 -15.66
N LYS A 23 9.31 -16.77 -16.37
CA LYS A 23 8.20 -17.71 -16.18
C LYS A 23 8.21 -18.36 -14.79
N GLU A 24 9.38 -18.69 -14.25
CA GLU A 24 9.51 -19.17 -12.87
C GLU A 24 8.98 -18.13 -11.87
N LEU A 25 9.36 -16.86 -12.04
CA LEU A 25 8.86 -15.77 -11.20
C LEU A 25 7.34 -15.60 -11.34
N THR A 26 6.78 -15.70 -12.54
CA THR A 26 5.32 -15.67 -12.75
C THR A 26 4.63 -16.77 -11.94
N ARG A 27 5.09 -18.02 -12.06
CA ARG A 27 4.50 -19.15 -11.31
C ARG A 27 4.63 -18.97 -9.80
N ALA A 28 5.78 -18.48 -9.32
CA ALA A 28 5.97 -18.18 -7.91
C ALA A 28 5.02 -17.10 -7.41
N ASN A 29 4.78 -16.04 -8.19
CA ASN A 29 3.82 -14.99 -7.86
C ASN A 29 2.37 -15.50 -7.85
N ASP A 30 2.01 -16.39 -8.76
CA ASP A 30 0.69 -17.03 -8.78
C ASP A 30 0.47 -17.87 -7.51
N ALA A 31 1.47 -18.68 -7.13
CA ALA A 31 1.45 -19.48 -5.92
C ALA A 31 1.34 -18.61 -4.65
N LEU A 32 2.13 -17.52 -4.55
CA LEU A 32 2.03 -16.57 -3.45
C LEU A 32 0.65 -15.90 -3.39
N SER A 33 0.06 -15.57 -4.54
CA SER A 33 -1.27 -14.98 -4.60
C SER A 33 -2.35 -15.95 -4.17
N ALA A 34 -2.19 -17.26 -4.41
CA ALA A 34 -3.05 -18.29 -3.85
C ALA A 34 -2.94 -18.36 -2.33
N GLN A 35 -1.73 -18.41 -1.79
CA GLN A 35 -1.52 -18.41 -0.33
C GLN A 35 -2.13 -17.19 0.37
N ARG A 36 -2.08 -16.00 -0.25
CA ARG A 36 -2.76 -14.80 0.28
C ARG A 36 -4.28 -14.95 0.37
N ARG A 37 -4.91 -15.67 -0.56
CA ARG A 37 -6.35 -15.95 -0.52
C ARG A 37 -6.72 -16.98 0.54
N ASP A 38 -5.78 -17.86 0.88
CA ASP A 38 -5.96 -18.91 1.89
C ASP A 38 -5.62 -18.45 3.32
N LEU A 39 -5.18 -17.19 3.51
CA LEU A 39 -4.88 -16.65 4.83
C LEU A 39 -6.13 -16.66 5.72
N PRO A 40 -6.00 -17.04 7.01
CA PRO A 40 -7.06 -16.84 7.99
C PRO A 40 -7.46 -15.37 8.06
N MET A 41 -8.76 -15.12 8.22
CA MET A 41 -9.30 -13.78 8.31
C MET A 41 -9.69 -13.45 9.76
N VAL A 42 -9.56 -12.19 10.14
CA VAL A 42 -9.95 -11.68 11.46
C VAL A 42 -11.26 -10.91 11.34
N LYS A 43 -12.28 -11.30 12.10
CA LYS A 43 -13.55 -10.54 12.17
C LYS A 43 -13.28 -9.17 12.80
N ILE A 44 -13.83 -8.12 12.21
CA ILE A 44 -13.76 -6.76 12.74
C ILE A 44 -15.02 -6.48 13.55
N ASP A 45 -14.92 -6.62 14.88
CA ASP A 45 -16.03 -6.34 15.80
C ASP A 45 -16.07 -4.86 16.23
N LYS A 46 -14.95 -4.14 16.10
CA LYS A 46 -14.87 -2.71 16.44
C LYS A 46 -15.49 -1.86 15.33
N THR A 47 -16.40 -0.98 15.71
CA THR A 47 -16.94 0.04 14.78
C THR A 47 -15.90 1.13 14.56
N TYR A 48 -15.49 1.32 13.32
CA TYR A 48 -14.65 2.44 12.90
C TYR A 48 -15.46 3.46 12.13
N THR A 49 -15.22 4.74 12.43
CA THR A 49 -15.78 5.89 11.70
C THR A 49 -14.68 6.66 10.99
N PHE A 50 -15.04 7.30 9.89
CA PHE A 50 -14.17 8.14 9.08
C PHE A 50 -14.92 9.42 8.70
N GLN A 51 -14.17 10.50 8.48
CA GLN A 51 -14.72 11.71 7.86
C GLN A 51 -14.49 11.65 6.35
N GLY A 52 -15.56 11.78 5.59
CA GLY A 52 -15.56 11.95 4.14
C GLY A 52 -15.82 13.40 3.71
N PRO A 53 -15.85 13.67 2.40
CA PRO A 53 -16.07 15.00 1.86
C PRO A 53 -17.28 15.71 2.49
N ASN A 54 -17.18 17.03 2.65
CA ASN A 54 -18.16 17.86 3.36
C ASN A 54 -18.40 17.45 4.83
N ASN A 55 -17.37 16.90 5.50
CA ASN A 55 -17.42 16.45 6.89
C ASN A 55 -18.51 15.38 7.14
N THR A 56 -18.78 14.56 6.14
CA THR A 56 -19.70 13.42 6.29
C THR A 56 -19.07 12.35 7.17
N SER A 57 -19.83 11.74 8.07
CA SER A 57 -19.34 10.60 8.86
C SER A 57 -19.78 9.30 8.19
N VAL A 58 -18.82 8.39 7.97
CA VAL A 58 -19.06 7.08 7.35
C VAL A 58 -18.39 5.97 8.17
N SER A 59 -18.98 4.78 8.18
CA SER A 59 -18.40 3.61 8.82
C SER A 59 -17.43 2.87 7.88
N LEU A 60 -16.61 1.96 8.42
CA LEU A 60 -15.81 1.03 7.60
C LEU A 60 -16.67 0.25 6.59
N SER A 61 -17.91 -0.10 6.97
CA SER A 61 -18.83 -0.84 6.11
C SER A 61 -19.30 -0.01 4.92
N ASP A 62 -19.43 1.31 5.08
CA ASP A 62 -19.87 2.22 4.03
C ASP A 62 -18.78 2.42 2.96
N LEU A 63 -17.50 2.30 3.34
CA LEU A 63 -16.36 2.41 2.42
C LEU A 63 -16.36 1.33 1.32
N PHE A 64 -17.10 0.23 1.51
CA PHE A 64 -17.25 -0.80 0.47
C PHE A 64 -18.09 -0.31 -0.72
N GLU A 65 -18.94 0.71 -0.55
CA GLU A 65 -19.83 1.25 -1.59
C GLU A 65 -20.60 0.14 -2.36
N GLY A 66 -21.17 -0.82 -1.62
CA GLY A 66 -21.93 -1.94 -2.17
C GLY A 66 -21.10 -3.10 -2.74
N ASN A 67 -19.77 -3.02 -2.68
CA ASN A 67 -18.87 -4.13 -3.05
C ASN A 67 -18.69 -5.12 -1.91
N GLU A 68 -18.18 -6.31 -2.23
CA GLU A 68 -17.84 -7.34 -1.23
C GLU A 68 -16.41 -7.19 -0.73
N GLN A 69 -15.51 -6.56 -1.50
CA GLN A 69 -14.11 -6.39 -1.14
C GLN A 69 -13.76 -4.91 -1.04
N LEU A 70 -12.84 -4.58 -0.14
CA LEU A 70 -12.32 -3.23 0.04
C LEU A 70 -10.80 -3.28 0.18
N ILE A 71 -10.12 -2.47 -0.63
CA ILE A 71 -8.70 -2.17 -0.49
C ILE A 71 -8.57 -0.77 0.10
N ILE A 72 -7.90 -0.67 1.25
CA ILE A 72 -7.55 0.62 1.86
C ILE A 72 -6.06 0.85 1.65
N TYR A 73 -5.71 1.99 1.04
CA TYR A 73 -4.34 2.51 1.07
C TYR A 73 -4.18 3.48 2.24
N HIS A 74 -3.30 3.13 3.17
CA HIS A 74 -2.88 4.00 4.27
C HIS A 74 -1.87 5.01 3.73
N PHE A 75 -2.35 6.20 3.37
CA PHE A 75 -1.53 7.28 2.86
C PHE A 75 -0.98 8.09 4.05
N MET A 76 0.33 8.35 4.09
CA MET A 76 0.93 9.19 5.14
C MET A 76 0.63 10.67 4.90
N PHE A 77 -0.32 11.18 5.66
CA PHE A 77 -0.69 12.60 5.73
C PHE A 77 -1.11 12.87 7.18
N LYS A 78 -0.25 13.54 7.95
CA LYS A 78 -0.44 13.73 9.40
C LYS A 78 -1.41 14.88 9.68
N PRO A 79 -2.04 14.90 10.87
CA PRO A 79 -2.76 16.08 11.32
C PRO A 79 -1.88 17.34 11.21
N GLY A 80 -2.42 18.41 10.63
CA GLY A 80 -1.73 19.67 10.43
C GLY A 80 -0.87 19.77 9.16
N ASP A 81 -0.56 18.68 8.45
CA ASP A 81 0.20 18.73 7.19
C ASP A 81 -0.61 19.45 6.09
N ASP A 82 0.07 20.11 5.16
CA ASP A 82 -0.56 20.68 3.94
C ASP A 82 -0.16 19.94 2.65
N GLU A 83 0.82 19.03 2.76
CA GLU A 83 1.31 18.21 1.64
C GLU A 83 1.50 16.76 2.06
N GLY A 84 1.19 15.83 1.15
CA GLY A 84 1.38 14.41 1.38
C GLY A 84 2.84 13.98 1.36
N CYS A 85 3.15 12.87 2.04
CA CYS A 85 4.45 12.22 1.98
C CYS A 85 4.87 11.95 0.52
N ARG A 86 6.10 12.31 0.14
CA ARG A 86 6.61 12.15 -1.24
C ARG A 86 6.45 10.74 -1.81
N GLY A 87 6.80 9.71 -1.02
CA GLY A 87 6.62 8.32 -1.45
C GLY A 87 5.16 7.92 -1.59
N CYS A 88 4.29 8.39 -0.70
CA CYS A 88 2.85 8.14 -0.80
C CYS A 88 2.22 8.85 -1.99
N SER A 89 2.67 10.07 -2.31
CA SER A 89 2.23 10.80 -3.50
C SER A 89 2.61 10.05 -4.78
N HIS A 90 3.82 9.50 -4.87
CA HIS A 90 4.24 8.67 -6.01
C HIS A 90 3.42 7.37 -6.14
N MET A 91 3.06 6.75 -5.00
CA MET A 91 2.10 5.64 -4.99
C MET A 91 0.70 6.09 -5.43
N GLY A 92 0.23 7.25 -4.97
CA GLY A 92 -1.06 7.84 -5.33
C GLY A 92 -1.20 8.11 -6.83
N GLU A 93 -0.13 8.56 -7.48
CA GLU A 93 -0.03 8.69 -8.95
C GLU A 93 -0.14 7.35 -9.68
N SER A 94 0.21 6.25 -9.00
CA SER A 94 0.17 4.90 -9.53
C SER A 94 -1.18 4.19 -9.33
N LEU A 95 -2.06 4.74 -8.48
CA LEU A 95 -3.36 4.12 -8.20
C LEU A 95 -4.27 4.19 -9.44
N PRO A 96 -4.89 3.07 -9.84
CA PRO A 96 -5.71 3.03 -11.03
C PRO A 96 -7.07 3.70 -10.78
N ASP A 97 -7.77 3.97 -11.88
CA ASP A 97 -9.21 4.17 -11.83
C ASP A 97 -9.91 2.92 -11.25
N VAL A 98 -10.76 3.14 -10.25
CA VAL A 98 -11.42 2.07 -9.49
C VAL A 98 -12.48 1.29 -10.27
N ARG A 99 -12.92 1.77 -11.44
CA ARG A 99 -13.99 1.13 -12.24
C ARG A 99 -13.73 -0.35 -12.49
N HIS A 100 -12.51 -0.73 -12.85
CA HIS A 100 -12.18 -2.12 -13.14
C HIS A 100 -12.15 -3.00 -11.88
N LEU A 101 -11.78 -2.44 -10.72
CA LEU A 101 -11.89 -3.13 -9.44
C LEU A 101 -13.36 -3.35 -9.05
N ARG A 102 -14.21 -2.32 -9.24
CA ARG A 102 -15.65 -2.40 -8.93
C ARG A 102 -16.39 -3.41 -9.80
N LEU A 103 -15.98 -3.57 -11.06
CA LEU A 103 -16.46 -4.66 -11.94
C LEU A 103 -16.10 -6.07 -11.41
N LYS A 104 -15.23 -6.16 -10.41
CA LYS A 104 -14.80 -7.38 -9.72
C LYS A 104 -15.17 -7.37 -8.24
N ASN A 105 -16.23 -6.65 -7.86
CA ASN A 105 -16.73 -6.52 -6.49
C ASN A 105 -15.67 -6.01 -5.51
N THR A 106 -14.82 -5.08 -5.93
CA THR A 106 -13.76 -4.49 -5.09
C THR A 106 -13.78 -2.98 -5.18
N ASN A 107 -13.91 -2.30 -4.03
CA ASN A 107 -13.64 -0.86 -3.94
C ASN A 107 -12.18 -0.60 -3.52
N LEU A 108 -11.66 0.57 -3.86
CA LEU A 108 -10.37 1.06 -3.37
C LEU A 108 -10.54 2.49 -2.86
N VAL A 109 -10.01 2.75 -1.66
CA VAL A 109 -10.03 4.08 -1.02
C VAL A 109 -8.68 4.37 -0.38
N CYS A 110 -8.39 5.64 -0.17
CA CYS A 110 -7.27 6.09 0.65
C CYS A 110 -7.77 6.53 2.03
N VAL A 111 -6.94 6.31 3.06
CA VAL A 111 -7.19 6.73 4.43
C VAL A 111 -5.94 7.41 5.00
N SER A 112 -6.13 8.52 5.72
CA SER A 112 -5.07 9.24 6.43
C SER A 112 -5.60 9.86 7.72
N ARG A 113 -4.73 10.24 8.66
CA ARG A 113 -5.14 10.92 9.91
C ARG A 113 -5.33 12.43 9.75
N GLY A 114 -4.84 13.02 8.66
CA GLY A 114 -5.01 14.45 8.36
C GLY A 114 -6.47 14.88 8.22
N GLU A 115 -6.71 16.18 8.37
CA GLU A 115 -8.04 16.79 8.32
C GLU A 115 -8.65 16.66 6.91
N ILE A 116 -9.92 16.26 6.81
CA ILE A 116 -10.56 15.91 5.53
C ILE A 116 -10.50 17.03 4.48
N ASP A 117 -10.64 18.29 4.89
CA ASP A 117 -10.56 19.44 3.98
C ASP A 117 -9.15 19.58 3.36
N LYS A 118 -8.10 19.25 4.12
CA LYS A 118 -6.72 19.26 3.62
C LYS A 118 -6.44 18.08 2.69
N LEU A 119 -6.97 16.89 3.04
CA LEU A 119 -6.88 15.70 2.18
C LEU A 119 -7.55 15.97 0.82
N GLU A 120 -8.77 16.53 0.81
CA GLU A 120 -9.50 16.88 -0.40
C GLU A 120 -8.80 17.97 -1.22
N ALA A 121 -8.25 19.00 -0.57
CA ALA A 121 -7.47 20.03 -1.25
C ALA A 121 -6.23 19.44 -1.95
N PHE A 122 -5.49 18.56 -1.26
CA PHE A 122 -4.33 17.89 -1.83
C PHE A 122 -4.71 16.92 -2.96
N ARG A 123 -5.77 16.13 -2.77
CA ARG A 123 -6.33 15.23 -3.80
C ARG A 123 -6.67 16.00 -5.08
N LYS A 124 -7.39 17.12 -4.93
CA LYS A 124 -7.80 17.99 -6.04
C LYS A 124 -6.59 18.63 -6.72
N LYS A 125 -5.60 19.11 -5.96
CA LYS A 125 -4.35 19.67 -6.49
C LYS A 125 -3.62 18.69 -7.41
N ASN A 126 -3.65 17.40 -7.07
CA ASN A 126 -3.00 16.33 -7.85
C ASN A 126 -3.90 15.71 -8.94
N GLY A 127 -5.16 16.14 -9.07
CA GLY A 127 -6.09 15.61 -10.06
C GLY A 127 -6.51 14.15 -9.82
N TRP A 128 -6.34 13.63 -8.60
CA TRP A 128 -6.70 12.25 -8.25
C TRP A 128 -8.21 12.08 -8.13
N THR A 129 -8.71 10.92 -8.55
CA THR A 129 -10.15 10.64 -8.61
C THR A 129 -10.63 9.59 -7.60
N TRP A 130 -9.71 8.84 -6.98
CA TRP A 130 -10.05 7.87 -5.95
C TRP A 130 -10.58 8.55 -4.67
N PRO A 131 -11.46 7.89 -3.89
CA PRO A 131 -11.96 8.44 -2.63
C PRO A 131 -10.86 8.52 -1.56
N TRP A 132 -10.88 9.57 -0.74
CA TRP A 132 -9.98 9.73 0.41
C TRP A 132 -10.79 10.11 1.66
N TYR A 133 -10.56 9.40 2.75
CA TYR A 133 -11.22 9.62 4.02
C TYR A 133 -10.22 9.91 5.14
N SER A 134 -10.64 10.72 6.10
CA SER A 134 -9.88 10.96 7.32
C SER A 134 -10.25 9.96 8.40
N SER A 135 -9.25 9.38 9.05
CA SER A 135 -9.38 8.61 10.29
C SER A 135 -8.93 9.42 11.52
N GLY A 136 -8.84 10.76 11.43
CA GLY A 136 -8.24 11.59 12.47
C GLY A 136 -8.86 11.43 13.86
N ASP A 137 -10.17 11.17 13.91
CA ASP A 137 -10.94 10.93 15.15
C ASP A 137 -11.20 9.43 15.42
N SER A 138 -10.38 8.55 14.85
CA SER A 138 -10.58 7.10 14.89
C SER A 138 -9.28 6.38 15.19
N ASP A 139 -9.37 5.30 15.96
CA ASP A 139 -8.21 4.47 16.29
C ASP A 139 -7.74 3.59 15.11
N PHE A 140 -8.46 3.63 13.97
CA PHE A 140 -8.25 2.72 12.84
C PHE A 140 -6.79 2.61 12.41
N ASN A 141 -6.08 3.72 12.21
CA ASN A 141 -4.68 3.64 11.78
C ASN A 141 -3.75 3.02 12.84
N TYR A 142 -4.06 3.16 14.13
CA TYR A 142 -3.28 2.56 15.21
C TYR A 142 -3.55 1.05 15.30
N ASP A 143 -4.83 0.64 15.26
CA ASP A 143 -5.24 -0.77 15.35
C ASP A 143 -4.73 -1.61 14.17
N PHE A 144 -4.54 -1.00 12.99
CA PHE A 144 -3.93 -1.64 11.82
C PHE A 144 -2.42 -1.39 11.69
N HIS A 145 -1.81 -0.76 12.69
CA HIS A 145 -0.39 -0.40 12.74
C HIS A 145 0.11 0.36 11.49
N ALA A 146 -0.78 1.16 10.91
CA ALA A 146 -0.46 2.18 9.91
C ALA A 146 0.01 3.49 10.58
N THR A 147 -0.10 3.60 11.90
CA THR A 147 0.53 4.64 12.72
C THR A 147 1.18 4.01 13.95
N MET A 148 2.47 4.24 14.14
CA MET A 148 3.22 3.76 15.30
C MET A 148 3.22 4.80 16.41
N ASP A 149 2.47 4.52 17.48
CA ASP A 149 2.46 5.31 18.70
C ASP A 149 2.28 4.39 19.91
N GLU A 150 3.38 4.16 20.64
CA GLU A 150 3.43 3.30 21.82
C GLU A 150 2.56 3.81 22.96
N SER A 151 2.21 5.10 22.97
CA SER A 151 1.29 5.67 23.98
C SER A 151 -0.17 5.29 23.72
N VAL A 152 -0.50 4.83 22.50
CA VAL A 152 -1.85 4.43 22.10
C VAL A 152 -1.99 2.91 22.06
N CYS A 153 -1.05 2.20 21.43
CA CYS A 153 -1.07 0.74 21.32
C CYS A 153 0.35 0.14 21.25
N PRO A 154 0.53 -1.16 21.59
CA PRO A 154 1.80 -1.84 21.39
C PRO A 154 2.29 -1.72 19.95
N MET A 155 3.55 -1.34 19.78
CA MET A 155 4.10 -1.06 18.47
C MET A 155 4.42 -2.34 17.68
N GLN A 156 3.85 -2.46 16.47
CA GLN A 156 4.08 -3.60 15.58
C GLN A 156 4.33 -3.13 14.15
N LEU A 157 5.50 -3.40 13.57
CA LEU A 157 5.87 -2.99 12.21
C LEU A 157 6.04 -4.22 11.33
N ASN A 158 5.33 -4.27 10.19
CA ASN A 158 5.35 -5.45 9.30
C ASN A 158 5.13 -6.76 10.08
N PHE A 159 4.11 -6.75 10.95
CA PHE A 159 3.70 -7.89 11.76
C PHE A 159 4.69 -8.33 12.84
N ARG A 160 5.74 -7.55 13.12
CA ARG A 160 6.73 -7.83 14.16
C ARG A 160 6.67 -6.83 15.29
N SER A 161 6.79 -7.30 16.53
CA SER A 161 6.81 -6.43 17.71
C SER A 161 8.07 -5.56 17.77
N LYS A 162 8.04 -4.54 18.62
CA LYS A 162 9.21 -3.72 18.93
C LYS A 162 10.41 -4.55 19.38
N GLU A 163 10.19 -5.49 20.30
CA GLU A 163 11.22 -6.37 20.84
C GLU A 163 11.82 -7.26 19.74
N GLU A 164 10.99 -7.82 18.86
CA GLU A 164 11.46 -8.61 17.72
C GLU A 164 12.34 -7.80 16.75
N MET A 165 12.00 -6.52 16.55
CA MET A 165 12.80 -5.62 15.72
C MET A 165 14.10 -5.19 16.39
N GLU A 166 14.06 -4.86 17.68
CA GLU A 166 15.26 -4.53 18.46
C GLU A 166 16.22 -5.73 18.54
N ALA A 167 15.70 -6.94 18.71
CA ALA A 167 16.49 -8.18 18.69
C ALA A 167 17.22 -8.42 17.36
N GLN A 168 16.73 -7.84 16.26
CA GLN A 168 17.37 -7.88 14.95
C GLN A 168 18.33 -6.69 14.71
N GLY A 169 18.61 -5.89 15.75
CA GLY A 169 19.43 -4.68 15.66
C GLY A 169 18.81 -3.59 14.78
N LYS A 170 17.49 -3.62 14.59
CA LYS A 170 16.78 -2.67 13.74
C LYS A 170 16.34 -1.45 14.55
N SER A 171 16.43 -0.28 13.92
CA SER A 171 15.92 0.96 14.49
C SER A 171 14.41 1.05 14.34
N TRP A 172 13.75 1.54 15.39
CA TRP A 172 12.31 1.73 15.39
C TRP A 172 11.89 3.09 14.81
N TYR A 173 10.65 3.18 14.33
CA TYR A 173 10.06 4.39 13.77
C TYR A 173 8.71 4.71 14.43
N THR A 174 8.53 5.98 14.81
CA THR A 174 7.25 6.50 15.31
C THR A 174 6.54 7.35 14.25
N GLY A 175 5.22 7.27 14.22
CA GLY A 175 4.35 7.96 13.25
C GLY A 175 3.83 7.07 12.12
N ASP A 176 3.30 7.70 11.08
CA ASP A 176 2.56 7.01 10.02
C ASP A 176 3.46 6.17 9.11
N VAL A 177 2.97 4.99 8.74
CA VAL A 177 3.63 4.03 7.86
C VAL A 177 2.71 3.76 6.68
N PRO A 178 3.20 3.83 5.43
CA PRO A 178 2.36 3.59 4.28
C PRO A 178 2.13 2.09 4.09
N GLY A 179 0.94 1.72 3.67
CA GLY A 179 0.61 0.32 3.45
C GLY A 179 -0.77 0.12 2.88
N PHE A 180 -1.11 -1.13 2.61
CA PHE A 180 -2.41 -1.54 2.14
C PHE A 180 -3.01 -2.52 3.13
N SER A 181 -4.32 -2.41 3.34
CA SER A 181 -5.13 -3.40 4.05
C SER A 181 -6.28 -3.83 3.15
N VAL A 182 -6.63 -5.12 3.21
CA VAL A 182 -7.69 -5.71 2.39
C VAL A 182 -8.74 -6.32 3.31
N PHE A 183 -9.99 -5.98 3.03
CA PHE A 183 -11.15 -6.43 3.77
C PHE A 183 -12.14 -7.14 2.87
N LEU A 184 -12.83 -8.11 3.46
CA LEU A 184 -13.94 -8.82 2.85
C LEU A 184 -15.19 -8.58 3.69
N LYS A 185 -16.29 -8.22 3.04
CA LYS A 185 -17.62 -8.16 3.62
C LYS A 185 -18.39 -9.41 3.21
N LYS A 186 -18.82 -10.20 4.19
CA LYS A 186 -19.54 -11.45 3.97
C LYS A 186 -20.64 -11.59 5.01
N ASP A 187 -21.86 -11.88 4.56
CA ASP A 187 -23.03 -12.06 5.43
C ASP A 187 -23.29 -10.88 6.39
N GLY A 188 -22.99 -9.66 5.93
CA GLY A 188 -23.12 -8.42 6.70
C GLY A 188 -21.93 -8.09 7.61
N GLU A 189 -21.02 -9.03 7.79
CA GLU A 189 -19.84 -8.91 8.67
C GLU A 189 -18.60 -8.50 7.88
N VAL A 190 -17.68 -7.77 8.53
CA VAL A 190 -16.42 -7.33 7.92
C VAL A 190 -15.26 -8.15 8.49
N TYR A 191 -14.37 -8.58 7.60
CA TYR A 191 -13.18 -9.35 7.94
C TYR A 191 -11.93 -8.67 7.37
N HIS A 192 -10.89 -8.53 8.18
CA HIS A 192 -9.55 -8.22 7.70
C HIS A 192 -8.88 -9.49 7.18
N THR A 193 -8.31 -9.41 5.98
CA THR A 193 -7.81 -10.58 5.24
C THR A 193 -6.32 -10.52 4.96
N TYR A 194 -5.78 -9.32 4.70
CA TYR A 194 -4.39 -9.12 4.33
C TYR A 194 -3.96 -7.69 4.61
N SER A 195 -2.71 -7.50 5.01
CA SER A 195 -2.05 -6.20 4.99
C SER A 195 -0.64 -6.31 4.43
N THR A 196 -0.10 -5.20 3.96
CA THR A 196 1.31 -5.09 3.59
C THR A 196 1.77 -3.64 3.73
N PHE A 197 2.99 -3.41 4.22
CA PHE A 197 3.49 -2.05 4.43
C PHE A 197 4.81 -1.82 3.70
N ALA A 198 5.22 -0.54 3.62
CA ALA A 198 6.44 -0.10 2.98
C ALA A 198 6.62 -0.74 1.59
N ARG A 199 7.74 -1.45 1.35
CA ARG A 199 8.07 -2.07 0.05
C ARG A 199 7.11 -3.14 -0.42
N GLY A 200 6.21 -3.63 0.42
CA GLY A 200 5.12 -4.49 -0.03
C GLY A 200 4.23 -3.85 -1.10
N GLY A 201 4.22 -2.51 -1.16
CA GLY A 201 3.55 -1.73 -2.20
C GLY A 201 4.33 -1.61 -3.51
N ASP A 202 5.63 -1.91 -3.58
CA ASP A 202 6.48 -1.65 -4.76
C ASP A 202 5.88 -2.19 -6.06
N LYS A 203 5.32 -3.41 -5.99
CA LYS A 203 4.69 -4.11 -7.12
C LYS A 203 3.45 -3.39 -7.70
N LEU A 204 2.90 -2.43 -6.96
CA LEU A 204 1.73 -1.64 -7.34
C LEU A 204 2.11 -0.34 -8.03
N MET A 205 3.41 -0.02 -8.16
CA MET A 205 3.89 1.17 -8.86
C MET A 205 4.34 0.83 -10.28
N PRO A 206 3.58 1.20 -11.32
CA PRO A 206 3.94 0.95 -12.72
C PRO A 206 5.28 1.58 -13.08
N THR A 207 5.61 2.74 -12.52
CA THR A 207 6.91 3.40 -12.74
C THR A 207 8.07 2.49 -12.35
N LEU A 208 8.02 1.83 -11.19
CA LEU A 208 9.08 0.91 -10.78
C LEU A 208 9.13 -0.34 -11.67
N ALA A 209 7.97 -0.88 -12.04
CA ALA A 209 7.89 -2.03 -12.94
C ALA A 209 8.47 -1.71 -14.33
N LEU A 210 8.21 -0.52 -14.87
CA LEU A 210 8.78 -0.05 -16.13
C LEU A 210 10.30 0.16 -16.02
N LEU A 211 10.78 0.71 -14.90
CA LEU A 211 12.21 0.92 -14.69
C LEU A 211 12.98 -0.40 -14.55
N ASP A 212 12.39 -1.43 -13.95
CA ASP A 212 12.99 -2.78 -13.84
C ASP A 212 13.23 -3.44 -15.22
N MET A 213 12.49 -3.00 -16.25
CA MET A 213 12.70 -3.46 -17.63
C MET A 213 13.86 -2.74 -18.33
N THR A 214 14.40 -1.68 -17.74
CA THR A 214 15.40 -0.82 -18.38
C THR A 214 16.82 -1.21 -17.95
N PRO A 215 17.84 -1.03 -18.80
CA PRO A 215 19.23 -1.33 -18.45
C PRO A 215 19.79 -0.54 -17.26
N LEU A 216 19.18 0.60 -16.91
CA LEU A 216 19.60 1.45 -15.79
C LEU A 216 18.85 1.14 -14.49
N GLY A 217 17.81 0.30 -14.55
CA GLY A 217 17.00 -0.06 -13.41
C GLY A 217 16.31 1.13 -12.75
N ARG A 218 15.92 0.97 -11.48
CA ARG A 218 15.13 1.94 -10.70
C ARG A 218 15.84 3.23 -10.32
N GLN A 219 17.17 3.29 -10.42
CA GLN A 219 17.96 4.47 -10.05
C GLN A 219 17.61 5.03 -8.65
N ILE A 220 17.63 4.15 -7.64
CA ILE A 220 17.22 4.47 -6.26
C ILE A 220 18.22 5.46 -5.62
N GLY A 221 17.73 6.58 -5.09
CA GLY A 221 18.51 7.65 -4.47
C GLY A 221 17.64 8.76 -3.85
N GLN A 222 18.24 9.86 -3.37
CA GLN A 222 17.54 10.98 -2.69
C GLN A 222 16.40 11.62 -3.50
N TYR A 223 16.41 11.43 -4.82
CA TYR A 223 15.40 11.95 -5.75
C TYR A 223 14.76 10.84 -6.61
N GLY A 224 15.00 9.57 -6.28
CA GLY A 224 14.43 8.43 -7.01
C GLY A 224 12.99 8.11 -6.57
N PRO A 225 12.23 7.37 -7.38
CA PRO A 225 10.80 7.05 -7.15
C PRO A 225 10.51 6.19 -5.90
N ALA A 226 11.52 5.92 -5.07
CA ALA A 226 11.41 5.06 -3.90
C ALA A 226 12.22 5.61 -2.71
N GLU A 227 11.89 6.82 -2.25
CA GLU A 227 12.22 7.25 -0.89
C GLU A 227 11.51 6.44 0.21
N PHE A 228 10.92 5.28 -0.11
CA PHE A 228 10.62 4.23 0.86
C PHE A 228 11.96 3.72 1.42
N LYS A 229 12.57 4.53 2.29
CA LYS A 229 13.84 4.20 2.94
C LYS A 229 13.70 2.84 3.59
N LEU A 230 14.73 2.01 3.38
CA LEU A 230 15.06 0.78 4.08
C LEU A 230 15.02 0.97 5.60
N LYS A 231 13.85 1.12 6.21
CA LYS A 231 13.71 0.95 7.66
C LYS A 231 13.41 -0.51 7.98
N HIS A 232 14.00 -1.39 7.17
CA HIS A 232 14.35 -2.79 7.45
C HIS A 232 13.48 -3.88 6.78
N GLU A 233 12.67 -3.46 5.80
CA GLU A 233 12.16 -4.19 4.63
C GLU A 233 11.81 -5.68 4.79
N TYR A 234 10.50 -5.99 4.78
CA TYR A 234 9.92 -7.31 4.48
C TYR A 234 10.61 -8.51 5.19
#